data_AF-A0A382CJK6-F1
#
_entry.id   AF-A0A382CJK6-F1
#
_cell.length_a   1.000
_cell.length_b   1.000
_cell.length_c   1.000
_cell.angle_alpha   90.00
_cell.angle_beta   90.00
_cell.angle_gamma   90.00
#
_symmetry.space_group_name_H-M   'P 1'
#
loop_
_entity.id
_entity.type
_entity.pdbx_description
1 polymer ?
#
loop_
_entity_poly.entity_id
_entity_poly.type
_entity_poly.pdbx_seq_one_letter_code
_entity_poly.pdbx_strand_id
1 'polypeptide(L)'
;ELRIVSRITHDRNLKAIHRAGADFVMSYASLGAEAVMSLVEGHELVILGEGVDLVTLGIPKSLVGKTLEESAIGSKTGLSAVGIKHQGQLVYNLHASLLLETTDELIVFGDVKQRAAFRKAFGS
;
A
#
# COMPACT_ATOMS: atom_id res chain seq x y z
N GLU A 1 -20.62 18.68 3.54
CA GLU A 1 -20.86 17.31 4.07
C GLU A 1 -20.10 17.16 5.38
N LEU A 2 -20.69 16.52 6.40
CA LEU A 2 -20.03 16.23 7.67
C LEU A 2 -19.36 14.85 7.56
N ARG A 3 -18.08 14.74 7.93
CA ARG A 3 -17.37 13.45 8.03
C ARG A 3 -17.02 13.16 9.49
N ILE A 4 -17.32 11.97 9.96
CA ILE A 4 -17.11 11.52 11.34
C ILE A 4 -15.90 10.58 11.38
N VAL A 5 -14.82 11.05 12.01
CA VAL A 5 -13.61 10.26 12.26
C VAL A 5 -13.61 9.80 13.71
N SER A 6 -13.51 8.49 13.93
CA SER A 6 -13.53 7.89 15.26
C SER A 6 -12.24 7.16 15.60
N ARG A 7 -11.77 7.35 16.84
CA ARG A 7 -10.64 6.61 17.40
C ARG A 7 -11.15 5.50 18.29
N ILE A 8 -10.58 4.31 18.16
CA ILE A 8 -10.87 3.17 19.03
C ILE A 8 -9.59 2.67 19.73
N THR A 9 -9.76 2.20 20.96
CA THR A 9 -8.67 1.59 21.73
C THR A 9 -8.54 0.10 21.48
N HIS A 10 -9.62 -0.56 21.03
CA HIS A 10 -9.66 -2.01 20.84
C HIS A 10 -10.29 -2.36 19.50
N ASP A 11 -9.59 -3.14 18.68
CA ASP A 11 -10.01 -3.56 17.33
C ASP A 11 -11.37 -4.27 17.29
N ARG A 12 -11.76 -4.95 18.38
CA ARG A 12 -13.09 -5.60 18.48
C ARG A 12 -14.26 -4.61 18.31
N ASN A 13 -14.06 -3.32 18.58
CA ASN A 13 -15.10 -2.29 18.49
C ASN A 13 -15.26 -1.69 17.09
N LEU A 14 -14.34 -2.01 16.18
CA LEU A 14 -14.22 -1.41 14.87
C LEU A 14 -15.52 -1.46 14.05
N LYS A 15 -16.06 -2.68 13.88
CA LYS A 15 -17.34 -2.89 13.20
C LYS A 15 -18.52 -2.18 13.88
N ALA A 16 -18.48 -2.00 15.20
CA ALA A 16 -19.55 -1.34 15.94
C ALA A 16 -19.55 0.18 15.69
N ILE A 17 -18.36 0.79 15.67
CA ILE A 17 -18.21 2.22 15.42
C ILE A 17 -18.48 2.57 13.95
N HIS A 18 -18.10 1.71 13.01
CA HIS A 18 -18.48 1.88 11.61
C HIS A 18 -20.01 1.81 11.44
N ARG A 19 -20.70 0.91 12.14
CA ARG A 19 -22.18 0.86 12.15
C ARG A 19 -22.83 2.05 12.86
N ALA A 20 -22.12 2.73 13.76
CA ALA A 20 -22.61 3.92 14.44
C ALA A 20 -22.54 5.19 13.56
N GLY A 21 -22.09 5.06 12.30
CA GLY A 21 -22.06 6.15 11.33
C GLY A 21 -20.71 6.87 11.24
N ALA A 22 -19.63 6.28 11.76
CA ALA A 22 -18.30 6.79 11.48
C ALA A 22 -17.91 6.47 10.03
N ASP A 23 -17.50 7.49 9.27
CA ASP A 23 -16.96 7.33 7.92
C ASP A 23 -15.54 6.75 7.95
N PHE A 24 -14.83 6.95 9.07
CA PHE A 24 -13.46 6.47 9.24
C PHE A 24 -13.20 6.07 10.69
N VAL A 25 -12.64 4.88 10.91
CA VAL A 25 -12.33 4.37 12.24
C VAL A 25 -10.87 3.94 12.31
N MET A 26 -10.13 4.45 13.31
CA MET A 26 -8.73 4.12 13.53
C MET A 26 -8.50 3.45 14.88
N SER A 27 -7.79 2.33 14.87
CA SER A 27 -7.27 1.71 16.09
C SER A 27 -5.99 2.40 16.55
N TYR A 28 -5.95 2.78 17.83
CA TYR A 28 -4.76 3.36 18.45
C TYR A 28 -3.59 2.37 18.49
N ALA A 29 -3.88 1.08 18.70
CA ALA A 29 -2.85 0.04 18.72
C ALA A 29 -2.26 -0.18 17.33
N SER A 30 -3.11 -0.28 16.30
CA SER A 30 -2.65 -0.42 14.91
C SER A 30 -1.86 0.81 14.44
N LEU A 31 -2.36 2.02 14.77
CA LEU A 31 -1.67 3.26 14.43
C LEU A 31 -0.29 3.34 15.11
N GLY A 32 -0.21 2.98 16.39
CA GLY A 32 1.06 2.94 17.13
C GLY A 32 2.03 1.91 16.56
N ALA A 33 1.55 0.72 16.18
CA ALA A 33 2.38 -0.31 15.56
C ALA A 33 2.92 0.15 14.20
N GLU A 34 2.06 0.73 13.35
CA GLU A 34 2.45 1.23 12.03
C GLU A 34 3.46 2.37 12.13
N ALA A 35 3.27 3.30 13.08
CA ALA A 35 4.23 4.38 13.33
C ALA A 35 5.60 3.87 13.79
N VAL A 36 5.65 2.79 14.58
CA VAL A 36 6.92 2.16 14.97
C VAL A 36 7.56 1.44 13.78
N MET A 37 6.76 0.72 12.99
CA MET A 37 7.25 0.01 11.81
C MET A 37 7.79 0.96 10.74
N SER A 38 7.13 2.09 10.49
CA SER A 38 7.58 3.07 9.50
C SER A 38 8.95 3.65 9.85
N LEU A 39 9.21 3.86 11.15
CA LEU A 39 10.53 4.29 11.65
C LEU A 39 11.60 3.20 11.45
N VAL A 40 11.26 1.94 11.68
CA VAL A 40 12.18 0.80 11.51
C VAL A 40 12.51 0.58 10.03
N GLU A 41 11.53 0.72 9.15
CA GLU A 41 11.66 0.51 7.70
C GLU A 41 12.13 1.78 6.95
N GLY A 42 12.22 2.92 7.62
CA GLY A 42 12.74 4.17 7.06
C GLY A 42 11.82 4.83 6.03
N HIS A 43 10.51 4.63 6.13
CA HIS A 43 9.52 5.20 5.21
C HIS A 43 8.53 6.15 5.93
N GLU A 44 7.86 7.00 5.16
CA GLU A 44 6.86 7.95 5.67
C GLU A 44 5.54 7.24 6.02
N LEU A 45 4.97 7.53 7.20
CA LEU A 45 3.71 6.93 7.64
C LEU A 45 2.52 7.55 6.87
N VAL A 46 1.79 6.73 6.10
CA VAL A 46 0.59 7.15 5.36
C VAL A 46 -0.61 6.33 5.83
N ILE A 47 -1.60 7.00 6.44
CA ILE A 47 -2.78 6.33 7.02
C ILE A 47 -3.97 6.49 6.08
N LEU A 48 -4.40 5.40 5.45
CA LEU A 48 -5.49 5.41 4.45
C LEU A 48 -6.81 4.79 4.93
N GLY A 49 -6.81 4.12 6.09
CA GLY A 49 -8.02 3.54 6.70
C GLY A 49 -7.89 2.09 7.08
N GLU A 50 -9.02 1.48 7.42
CA GLU A 50 -9.03 0.09 7.88
C GLU A 50 -8.53 -0.88 6.82
N GLY A 51 -7.40 -1.52 7.12
CA GLY A 51 -6.94 -2.72 6.42
C GLY A 51 -6.30 -2.48 5.05
N VAL A 52 -6.13 -1.22 4.62
CA VAL A 52 -5.47 -0.88 3.36
C VAL A 52 -4.37 0.14 3.62
N ASP A 53 -3.23 -0.09 2.99
CA ASP A 53 -1.98 0.61 3.29
C ASP A 53 -1.32 1.09 2.00
N LEU A 54 -0.54 2.17 2.12
CA LEU A 54 0.29 2.68 1.02
C LEU A 54 1.72 2.21 1.25
N VAL A 55 2.23 1.39 0.34
CA VAL A 55 3.50 0.69 0.58
C VAL A 55 4.42 0.84 -0.61
N THR A 56 5.69 1.06 -0.31
CA THR A 56 6.76 1.13 -1.29
C THR A 56 7.42 -0.25 -1.41
N LEU A 57 7.46 -0.80 -2.62
CA LEU A 57 8.02 -2.12 -2.92
C LEU A 57 9.14 -1.98 -3.95
N GLY A 58 10.32 -2.55 -3.69
CA GLY A 58 11.35 -2.66 -4.72
C GLY A 58 10.91 -3.56 -5.89
N ILE A 59 11.39 -3.28 -7.10
CA ILE A 59 11.10 -4.11 -8.28
C ILE A 59 11.86 -5.46 -8.17
N PRO A 60 11.15 -6.60 -8.12
CA PRO A 60 11.78 -7.93 -8.16
C PRO A 60 12.45 -8.19 -9.51
N LYS A 61 13.48 -9.04 -9.53
CA LYS A 61 14.24 -9.35 -10.75
C LYS A 61 13.36 -9.88 -11.89
N SER A 62 12.30 -10.61 -11.54
CA SER A 62 11.32 -11.17 -12.47
C SER A 62 10.49 -10.12 -13.22
N LEU A 63 10.51 -8.87 -12.77
CA LEU A 63 9.77 -7.74 -13.33
C LEU A 63 10.67 -6.70 -14.02
N VAL A 64 11.99 -6.76 -13.82
CA VAL A 64 12.94 -5.84 -14.47
C VAL A 64 12.85 -5.98 -16.00
N GLY A 65 12.76 -4.84 -16.68
CA GLY A 65 12.67 -4.76 -18.14
C GLY A 65 11.30 -5.07 -18.71
N LYS A 66 10.30 -5.37 -17.88
CA LYS A 66 8.89 -5.47 -18.31
C LYS A 66 8.22 -4.12 -18.19
N THR A 67 7.24 -3.89 -19.05
CA THR A 67 6.33 -2.76 -18.89
C THR A 67 5.35 -2.98 -17.74
N LEU A 68 4.75 -1.90 -17.24
CA LEU A 68 3.73 -1.99 -16.19
C LEU A 68 2.54 -2.88 -16.62
N GLU A 69 2.15 -2.83 -17.89
CA GLU A 69 1.12 -3.72 -18.46
C GLU A 69 1.55 -5.19 -18.46
N GLU A 70 2.74 -5.50 -18.98
CA GLU A 70 3.28 -6.87 -19.03
C GLU A 70 3.53 -7.48 -17.65
N SER A 71 3.79 -6.64 -16.64
CA SER A 71 3.98 -7.06 -15.26
C SER A 71 2.74 -7.80 -14.72
N ALA A 72 1.55 -7.37 -15.16
CA ALA A 72 0.26 -7.85 -14.70
C ALA A 72 0.13 -7.85 -13.16
N ILE A 73 0.79 -6.90 -12.47
CA ILE A 73 0.81 -6.84 -10.99
C ILE A 73 -0.62 -6.76 -10.44
N GLY A 74 -1.44 -5.84 -10.95
CA GLY A 74 -2.79 -5.65 -10.46
C GLY A 74 -3.69 -6.85 -10.65
N SER A 75 -3.67 -7.47 -11.83
CA SER A 75 -4.51 -8.67 -12.08
C SER A 75 -4.02 -9.91 -11.34
N LYS A 76 -2.70 -10.06 -11.10
CA LYS A 76 -2.13 -11.22 -10.39
C LYS A 76 -2.21 -11.12 -8.87
N THR A 77 -2.25 -9.92 -8.32
CA THR A 77 -2.08 -9.70 -6.87
C THR A 77 -3.22 -8.91 -6.23
N GLY A 78 -3.98 -8.16 -7.02
CA GLY A 78 -4.98 -7.20 -6.55
C GLY A 78 -4.40 -5.86 -6.08
N LEU A 79 -3.07 -5.69 -6.08
CA LEU A 79 -2.44 -4.40 -5.76
C LEU A 79 -2.71 -3.35 -6.83
N SER A 80 -2.92 -2.10 -6.43
CA SER A 80 -3.00 -0.98 -7.37
C SER A 80 -1.73 -0.16 -7.32
N ALA A 81 -1.01 -0.03 -8.43
CA ALA A 81 0.10 0.91 -8.52
C ALA A 81 -0.44 2.35 -8.55
N VAL A 82 0.13 3.22 -7.71
CA VAL A 82 -0.27 4.63 -7.61
C VAL A 82 0.90 5.59 -7.92
N GLY A 83 2.13 5.07 -7.94
CA GLY A 83 3.30 5.79 -8.41
C GLY A 83 4.52 4.89 -8.48
N ILE A 84 5.59 5.41 -9.08
CA ILE A 84 6.91 4.81 -9.07
C ILE A 84 7.91 5.87 -8.63
N LYS A 85 8.82 5.50 -7.75
CA LYS A 85 9.99 6.31 -7.43
C LYS A 85 11.13 5.86 -8.35
N HIS A 86 11.45 6.69 -9.33
CA HIS A 86 12.52 6.45 -10.29
C HIS A 86 13.66 7.44 -10.02
N GLN A 87 14.86 6.94 -9.76
CA GLN A 87 16.03 7.79 -9.44
C GLN A 87 15.77 8.81 -8.31
N GLY A 88 14.96 8.42 -7.32
CA GLY A 88 14.58 9.29 -6.20
C GLY A 88 13.44 10.28 -6.49
N GLN A 89 12.96 10.37 -7.74
CA GLN A 89 11.82 11.21 -8.10
C GLN A 89 10.52 10.42 -8.18
N LEU A 90 9.45 11.00 -7.65
CA LEU A 90 8.12 10.41 -7.69
C LEU A 90 7.45 10.68 -9.05
N VAL A 91 7.10 9.61 -9.74
CA VAL A 91 6.37 9.60 -11.01
C VAL A 91 4.97 9.06 -10.76
N TYR A 92 3.96 9.92 -10.92
CA TYR A 92 2.54 9.55 -10.71
C TYR A 92 1.81 9.27 -12.02
N ASN A 93 2.35 9.73 -13.15
CA ASN A 93 1.75 9.51 -14.46
C ASN A 93 2.18 8.14 -15.00
N LEU A 94 1.53 7.09 -14.49
CA LEU A 94 1.82 5.71 -14.84
C LEU A 94 1.20 5.36 -16.20
N HIS A 95 2.05 5.15 -17.20
CA HIS A 95 1.63 4.64 -18.50
C HIS A 95 1.82 3.13 -18.58
N ALA A 96 0.93 2.45 -19.32
CA ALA A 96 1.01 1.01 -19.58
C ALA A 96 2.39 0.57 -20.09
N SER A 97 3.00 1.39 -20.95
CA SER A 97 4.30 1.16 -21.59
C SER A 97 5.52 1.54 -20.73
N LEU A 98 5.32 2.00 -19.49
CA LEU A 98 6.42 2.37 -18.60
C LEU A 98 7.22 1.11 -18.23
N LEU A 99 8.52 1.12 -18.49
CA LEU A 99 9.44 0.03 -18.17
C LEU A 99 9.84 0.08 -16.70
N LEU A 100 9.82 -1.09 -16.05
CA LEU A 100 10.24 -1.24 -14.66
C LEU A 100 11.75 -1.51 -14.60
N GLU A 101 12.47 -0.68 -13.86
CA GLU A 101 13.92 -0.82 -13.66
C GLU A 101 14.26 -1.38 -12.27
N THR A 102 15.45 -1.96 -12.14
CA THR A 102 15.92 -2.54 -10.85
C THR A 102 16.03 -1.50 -9.74
N THR A 103 16.28 -0.23 -10.09
CA THR A 103 16.39 0.88 -9.14
C THR A 103 15.06 1.51 -8.76
N ASP A 104 13.98 1.08 -9.39
CA ASP A 104 12.66 1.64 -9.14
C ASP A 104 12.07 1.10 -7.84
N GLU A 105 11.27 1.94 -7.19
CA GLU A 105 10.39 1.53 -6.11
C GLU A 105 8.94 1.77 -6.52
N LEU A 106 8.14 0.71 -6.56
CA LEU A 106 6.72 0.77 -6.87
C LEU A 106 5.93 1.16 -5.63
N ILE A 107 5.15 2.23 -5.72
CA ILE A 107 4.23 2.66 -4.68
C ILE A 107 2.88 2.04 -5.01
N VAL A 108 2.40 1.19 -4.10
CA VAL A 108 1.16 0.44 -4.27
C VAL A 108 0.18 0.72 -3.15
N PHE A 109 -1.10 0.61 -3.49
CA PHE A 109 -2.21 0.55 -2.56
C PHE A 109 -2.72 -0.89 -2.46
N GLY A 110 -2.85 -1.41 -1.24
CA GLY A 110 -3.44 -2.72 -0.98
C GLY A 110 -3.30 -3.24 0.45
N ASP A 111 -3.87 -4.42 0.70
CA ASP A 111 -3.89 -5.07 2.01
C ASP A 111 -2.72 -6.05 2.21
N VAL A 112 -2.61 -6.61 3.43
CA VAL A 112 -1.59 -7.61 3.79
C VAL A 112 -1.63 -8.86 2.88
N LYS A 113 -2.82 -9.31 2.47
CA LYS A 113 -3.00 -10.52 1.65
C LYS A 113 -2.51 -10.27 0.22
N GLN A 114 -2.81 -9.12 -0.34
CA GLN A 114 -2.37 -8.68 -1.67
C GLN A 114 -0.84 -8.53 -1.70
N ARG A 115 -0.23 -7.98 -0.64
CA ARG A 115 1.24 -7.94 -0.48
C ARG A 115 1.86 -9.33 -0.41
N ALA A 116 1.23 -10.27 0.30
CA ALA A 116 1.69 -11.66 0.34
C ALA A 116 1.58 -12.33 -1.03
N ALA A 117 0.51 -12.06 -1.79
CA ALA A 117 0.34 -12.55 -3.15
C ALA A 117 1.42 -12.00 -4.09
N PHE A 118 1.80 -10.72 -3.97
CA PHE A 118 2.91 -10.13 -4.71
C PHE A 118 4.23 -10.85 -4.43
N ARG A 119 4.59 -11.03 -3.16
CA ARG A 119 5.80 -11.77 -2.79
C ARG A 119 5.78 -13.21 -3.31
N LYS A 120 4.64 -13.88 -3.30
CA LYS A 120 4.50 -15.25 -3.84
C LYS A 120 4.63 -15.29 -5.37
N ALA A 121 4.06 -14.31 -6.06
CA ALA A 121 4.05 -14.27 -7.53
C ALA A 121 5.39 -13.84 -8.13
N PHE A 122 6.13 -12.97 -7.43
CA PHE A 122 7.31 -12.30 -8.00
C PHE A 122 8.57 -12.38 -7.12
N GLY A 123 8.48 -12.90 -5.90
CA GLY A 123 9.60 -12.97 -4.95
C GLY A 123 10.70 -13.90 -5.43
N SER A 124 11.71 -13.32 -6.09
CA SER A 124 13.02 -13.89 -6.43
C SER A 124 13.98 -12.76 -6.78
#